data_AF-A0A6M8F8B7-F1
#
_entry.id   AF-A0A6M8F8B7-F1
#
_cell.length_a   1.000
_cell.length_b   1.000
_cell.length_c   1.000
_cell.angle_alpha   90.00
_cell.angle_beta   90.00
_cell.angle_gamma   90.00
#
_symmetry.space_group_name_H-M   'P 1'
#
loop_
_entity.id
_entity.type
_entity.pdbx_description
1 polymer ?
#
loop_
_entity_poly.entity_id
_entity_poly.type
_entity_poly.pdbx_seq_one_letter_code
_entity_poly.pdbx_strand_id
1 'polypeptide(L)'
;MTPPSVLIAPIQASNHLLNDPAALRAQFQEQGYLYLQNLLPRQKIQATLDDIFSVCRNQGWFASDSTSVQADRPLVPPALEGEAEFFHVYDQVQRLESFHTLAHQPEILAVMRLLLDESAFPHPLSICRLMFPNNPETTTPPHQDFPNNQGTTELYACWIPLSDCPIRLGGLAFMPGSHKNGLLPLEFSLGAGNRQATLPDEIKERPWVTGDYQQGDVLIFHSLMLHRSLDNLSEHMRLSVDYRYQSVHSPLTEGCLHPHFKRLSWDEIYNSWESKEFQYYWQQLPLSFAPWSTEYHDIPEEHLREAVKLARAYRKRRENCPTDN
;
A
#
# COMPACT_ATOMS: atom_id res chain seq x y z
N MET A 1 -6.70 -28.10 -10.03
CA MET A 1 -7.73 -27.19 -10.56
C MET A 1 -7.01 -25.89 -10.90
N THR A 2 -7.00 -25.50 -12.17
CA THR A 2 -6.51 -24.17 -12.57
C THR A 2 -7.36 -23.13 -11.82
N PRO A 3 -6.77 -22.15 -11.11
CA PRO A 3 -7.57 -21.11 -10.48
C PRO A 3 -8.44 -20.44 -11.56
N PRO A 4 -9.70 -20.08 -11.26
CA PRO A 4 -10.56 -19.38 -12.21
C PRO A 4 -9.80 -18.15 -12.74
N SER A 5 -9.81 -17.95 -14.05
CA SER A 5 -9.15 -16.80 -14.66
C SER A 5 -9.85 -15.54 -14.18
N VAL A 6 -9.19 -14.77 -13.31
CA VAL A 6 -9.69 -13.47 -12.86
C VAL A 6 -9.88 -12.60 -14.10
N LEU A 7 -11.10 -12.10 -14.32
CA LEU A 7 -11.38 -11.16 -15.39
C LEU A 7 -10.65 -9.85 -15.08
N ILE A 8 -9.68 -9.49 -15.94
CA ILE A 8 -8.92 -8.25 -15.84
C ILE A 8 -9.31 -7.34 -17.00
N ALA A 9 -9.76 -6.13 -16.67
CA ALA A 9 -10.06 -5.05 -17.59
C ALA A 9 -9.05 -3.89 -17.43
N PRO A 10 -8.85 -3.05 -18.46
CA PRO A 10 -7.96 -1.90 -18.35
C PRO A 10 -8.55 -0.84 -17.41
N ILE A 11 -7.71 -0.33 -16.51
CA ILE A 11 -8.03 0.84 -15.66
C ILE A 11 -8.08 2.12 -16.51
N GLN A 12 -9.02 3.02 -16.17
CA GLN A 12 -9.20 4.28 -16.90
C GLN A 12 -8.63 5.46 -16.12
N ALA A 13 -7.85 6.30 -16.81
CA ALA A 13 -7.30 7.52 -16.24
C ALA A 13 -8.38 8.59 -16.04
N SER A 14 -8.27 9.31 -14.92
CA SER A 14 -9.25 10.31 -14.46
C SER A 14 -8.77 11.75 -14.68
N ASN A 15 -7.61 11.94 -15.32
CA ASN A 15 -6.97 13.24 -15.53
C ASN A 15 -7.86 14.28 -16.22
N HIS A 16 -8.74 13.83 -17.12
CA HIS A 16 -9.65 14.70 -17.85
C HIS A 16 -10.67 15.43 -16.94
N LEU A 17 -10.84 14.97 -15.70
CA LEU A 17 -11.73 15.56 -14.70
C LEU A 17 -11.03 16.49 -13.70
N LEU A 18 -9.70 16.67 -13.79
CA LEU A 18 -8.96 17.49 -12.81
C LEU A 18 -9.42 18.96 -12.75
N ASN A 19 -10.00 19.47 -13.83
CA ASN A 19 -10.55 20.83 -13.90
C ASN A 19 -12.07 20.90 -13.63
N ASP A 20 -12.70 19.77 -13.29
CA ASP A 20 -14.13 19.69 -12.95
C ASP A 20 -14.28 18.99 -11.58
N PRO A 21 -14.23 19.75 -10.47
CA PRO A 21 -14.33 19.19 -9.13
C PRO A 21 -15.61 18.38 -8.88
N ALA A 22 -16.73 18.78 -9.49
CA ALA A 22 -18.00 18.09 -9.31
C ALA A 22 -17.97 16.71 -10.01
N ALA A 23 -17.47 16.66 -11.24
CA ALA A 23 -17.32 15.41 -11.98
C ALA A 23 -16.28 14.48 -11.34
N LEU A 24 -15.16 15.01 -10.86
CA LEU A 24 -14.13 14.22 -10.18
C LEU A 24 -14.66 13.58 -8.89
N ARG A 25 -15.40 14.34 -8.06
CA ARG A 25 -16.10 13.79 -6.88
C ARG A 25 -17.12 12.73 -7.28
N ALA A 26 -17.93 12.98 -8.32
CA ALA A 26 -18.93 12.03 -8.78
C ALA A 26 -18.30 10.72 -9.26
N GLN A 27 -17.17 10.78 -10.00
CA GLN A 27 -16.45 9.58 -10.41
C GLN A 27 -15.92 8.81 -9.20
N PHE A 28 -15.31 9.50 -8.23
CA PHE A 28 -14.79 8.84 -7.02
C PHE A 28 -15.91 8.20 -6.19
N GLN A 29 -17.04 8.88 -6.02
CA GLN A 29 -18.21 8.33 -5.34
C GLN A 29 -18.76 7.10 -6.07
N GLU A 30 -18.75 7.11 -7.40
CA GLU A 30 -19.27 6.02 -8.22
C GLU A 30 -18.34 4.80 -8.20
N GLN A 31 -17.04 5.03 -8.45
CA GLN A 31 -16.05 3.99 -8.72
C GLN A 31 -15.26 3.56 -7.48
N GLY A 32 -15.15 4.42 -6.47
CA GLY A 32 -14.37 4.18 -5.25
C GLY A 32 -12.87 4.45 -5.39
N TYR A 33 -12.42 4.87 -6.58
CA TYR A 33 -11.02 5.19 -6.85
C TYR A 33 -10.87 6.25 -7.96
N LEU A 34 -9.68 6.86 -8.03
CA LEU A 34 -9.16 7.66 -9.13
C LEU A 34 -7.80 7.13 -9.54
N TYR A 35 -7.53 7.12 -10.86
CA TYR A 35 -6.21 6.91 -11.42
C TYR A 35 -5.75 8.19 -12.11
N LEU A 36 -4.70 8.82 -11.57
CA LEU A 36 -4.19 10.10 -12.02
C LEU A 36 -2.78 9.93 -12.56
N GLN A 37 -2.65 10.00 -13.88
CA GLN A 37 -1.38 9.83 -14.57
C GLN A 37 -0.51 11.07 -14.44
N ASN A 38 0.79 10.89 -14.20
CA ASN A 38 1.77 11.99 -14.14
C ASN A 38 1.28 13.19 -13.27
N LEU A 39 0.62 12.90 -12.15
CA LEU A 39 0.15 13.92 -11.19
C LEU A 39 1.34 14.55 -10.47
N LEU A 40 2.33 13.73 -10.12
CA LEU A 40 3.47 14.15 -9.33
C LEU A 40 4.71 14.44 -10.21
N PRO A 41 5.50 15.47 -9.86
CA PRO A 41 6.78 15.69 -10.52
C PRO A 41 7.73 14.51 -10.33
N ARG A 42 8.17 13.90 -11.43
CA ARG A 42 9.07 12.73 -11.43
C ARG A 42 10.32 12.91 -10.57
N GLN A 43 10.90 14.11 -10.54
CA GLN A 43 12.08 14.41 -9.73
C GLN A 43 11.87 14.12 -8.23
N LYS A 44 10.69 14.43 -7.68
CA LYS A 44 10.40 14.22 -6.25
C LYS A 44 10.27 12.73 -5.93
N ILE A 45 9.64 11.97 -6.84
CA ILE A 45 9.52 10.52 -6.71
C ILE A 45 10.89 9.85 -6.88
N GLN A 46 11.69 10.31 -7.84
CA GLN A 46 13.02 9.77 -8.11
C GLN A 46 13.94 9.90 -6.88
N ALA A 47 13.93 11.03 -6.19
CA ALA A 47 14.71 11.17 -4.95
C ALA A 47 14.29 10.14 -3.88
N THR A 48 12.99 9.92 -3.70
CA THR A 48 12.47 8.91 -2.77
C THR A 48 12.85 7.49 -3.19
N LEU A 49 12.78 7.21 -4.51
CA LEU A 49 13.22 5.94 -5.08
C LEU A 49 14.71 5.70 -4.80
N ASP A 50 15.56 6.68 -5.07
CA ASP A 50 17.01 6.59 -4.93
C ASP A 50 17.43 6.35 -3.48
N ASP A 51 16.76 7.01 -2.52
CA ASP A 51 17.02 6.82 -1.09
C ASP A 51 16.63 5.41 -0.62
N ILE A 52 15.43 4.95 -0.98
CA ILE A 52 14.95 3.60 -0.62
C ILE A 52 15.82 2.53 -1.29
N PHE A 53 16.14 2.72 -2.56
CA PHE A 53 17.00 1.79 -3.28
C PHE A 53 18.42 1.76 -2.71
N SER A 54 18.96 2.91 -2.29
CA SER A 54 20.25 2.99 -1.60
C SER A 54 20.22 2.24 -0.27
N VAL A 55 19.12 2.30 0.49
CA VAL A 55 18.95 1.47 1.69
C VAL A 55 18.98 -0.02 1.33
N CYS A 56 18.19 -0.47 0.36
CA CYS A 56 18.21 -1.88 -0.06
C CYS A 56 19.61 -2.33 -0.52
N ARG A 57 20.30 -1.52 -1.32
CA ARG A 57 21.66 -1.80 -1.80
C ARG A 57 22.68 -1.87 -0.67
N ASN A 58 22.66 -0.91 0.26
CA ASN A 58 23.58 -0.86 1.40
C ASN A 58 23.38 -2.04 2.36
N GLN A 59 22.18 -2.63 2.36
CA GLN A 59 21.84 -3.83 3.13
C GLN A 59 22.11 -5.13 2.36
N GLY A 60 22.78 -5.05 1.21
CA GLY A 60 23.21 -6.21 0.43
C GLY A 60 22.09 -6.90 -0.37
N TRP A 61 20.91 -6.27 -0.51
CA TRP A 61 19.87 -6.83 -1.38
C TRP A 61 20.23 -6.70 -2.86
N PHE A 62 21.13 -5.79 -3.21
CA PHE A 62 21.62 -5.57 -4.57
C PHE A 62 23.15 -5.48 -4.57
N ALA A 63 23.77 -5.62 -5.75
CA ALA A 63 25.20 -5.41 -5.91
C ALA A 63 25.59 -3.97 -5.56
N SER A 64 26.80 -3.75 -5.05
CA SER A 64 27.24 -2.41 -4.61
C SER A 64 27.36 -1.38 -5.74
N ASP A 65 27.53 -1.85 -6.98
CA ASP A 65 27.57 -1.06 -8.21
C ASP A 65 26.20 -0.97 -8.92
N SER A 66 25.16 -1.59 -8.34
CA SER A 66 23.79 -1.55 -8.85
C SER A 66 23.26 -0.12 -8.83
N THR A 67 22.65 0.30 -9.94
CA THR A 67 22.21 1.69 -10.16
C THR A 67 20.71 1.84 -10.37
N SER A 68 19.98 0.74 -10.60
CA SER A 68 18.54 0.81 -10.84
C SER A 68 17.81 -0.43 -10.37
N VAL A 69 16.81 -0.25 -9.52
CA VAL A 69 15.88 -1.32 -9.12
C VAL A 69 15.11 -1.92 -10.30
N GLN A 70 15.00 -1.19 -11.41
CA GLN A 70 14.28 -1.63 -12.61
C GLN A 70 15.13 -2.48 -13.55
N ALA A 71 16.46 -2.35 -13.47
CA ALA A 71 17.40 -3.06 -14.34
C ALA A 71 18.11 -4.21 -13.61
N ASP A 72 18.30 -4.06 -12.30
CA ASP A 72 19.06 -4.99 -11.48
C ASP A 72 18.13 -5.94 -10.72
N ARG A 73 18.64 -7.12 -10.39
CA ARG A 73 17.89 -8.16 -9.68
C ARG A 73 18.32 -8.21 -8.21
N PRO A 74 17.41 -8.50 -7.27
CA PRO A 74 17.82 -8.74 -5.90
C PRO A 74 18.74 -9.98 -5.82
N LEU A 75 19.79 -9.88 -5.00
CA LEU A 75 20.76 -10.95 -4.74
C LEU A 75 20.35 -11.88 -3.58
N VAL A 76 19.25 -11.54 -2.90
CA VAL A 76 18.75 -12.26 -1.73
C VAL A 76 17.41 -12.92 -2.04
N PRO A 77 17.06 -14.03 -1.36
CA PRO A 77 15.72 -14.59 -1.44
C PRO A 77 14.67 -13.58 -0.93
N PRO A 78 13.39 -13.73 -1.29
CA PRO A 78 12.32 -12.86 -0.83
C PRO A 78 12.27 -12.72 0.71
N ALA A 79 12.48 -11.49 1.20
CA ALA A 79 12.29 -11.13 2.60
C ALA A 79 10.85 -10.65 2.83
N LEU A 80 10.18 -11.14 3.88
CA LEU A 80 8.76 -10.85 4.14
C LEU A 80 8.53 -9.95 5.34
N GLU A 81 7.44 -9.19 5.30
CA GLU A 81 6.89 -8.56 6.50
C GLU A 81 6.75 -9.59 7.64
N GLY A 82 7.35 -9.31 8.79
CA GLY A 82 7.41 -10.25 9.93
C GLY A 82 8.77 -10.93 10.12
N GLU A 83 9.62 -10.95 9.10
CA GLU A 83 10.97 -11.53 9.14
C GLU A 83 12.01 -10.49 9.60
N ALA A 84 13.05 -10.96 10.29
CA ALA A 84 14.07 -10.08 10.86
C ALA A 84 14.86 -9.34 9.76
N GLU A 85 15.14 -10.04 8.66
CA GLU A 85 15.85 -9.54 7.49
C GLU A 85 15.06 -8.42 6.80
N PHE A 86 13.74 -8.59 6.67
CA PHE A 86 12.87 -7.54 6.14
C PHE A 86 12.86 -6.33 7.06
N PHE A 87 12.63 -6.53 8.37
CA PHE A 87 12.56 -5.43 9.31
C PHE A 87 13.88 -4.68 9.45
N HIS A 88 15.03 -5.34 9.30
CA HIS A 88 16.33 -4.68 9.31
C HIS A 88 16.43 -3.61 8.23
N VAL A 89 15.99 -3.91 7.01
CA VAL A 89 15.95 -2.95 5.89
C VAL A 89 14.81 -1.95 6.04
N TYR A 90 13.62 -2.43 6.43
CA TYR A 90 12.43 -1.61 6.54
C TYR A 90 12.54 -0.51 7.60
N ASP A 91 13.17 -0.81 8.74
CA ASP A 91 13.40 0.18 9.79
C ASP A 91 14.31 1.33 9.28
N GLN A 92 15.26 1.06 8.37
CA GLN A 92 16.07 2.11 7.74
C GLN A 92 15.25 2.92 6.74
N VAL A 93 14.39 2.27 5.95
CA VAL A 93 13.45 2.97 5.05
C VAL A 93 12.52 3.91 5.82
N GLN A 94 12.01 3.47 6.98
CA GLN A 94 11.13 4.28 7.84
C GLN A 94 11.82 5.54 8.39
N ARG A 95 13.15 5.64 8.35
CA ARG A 95 13.90 6.84 8.77
C ARG A 95 14.06 7.88 7.67
N LEU A 96 13.78 7.53 6.41
CA LEU A 96 14.03 8.42 5.27
C LEU A 96 13.06 9.61 5.26
N GLU A 97 13.60 10.82 5.23
CA GLU A 97 12.81 12.05 5.12
C GLU A 97 12.02 12.10 3.80
N SER A 98 12.64 11.75 2.68
CA SER A 98 11.99 11.70 1.36
C SER A 98 10.76 10.78 1.34
N PHE A 99 10.83 9.65 2.05
CA PHE A 99 9.73 8.71 2.17
C PHE A 99 8.50 9.29 2.87
N HIS A 100 8.66 10.06 3.95
CA HIS A 100 7.53 10.63 4.67
C HIS A 100 7.02 11.95 4.04
N THR A 101 7.94 12.78 3.54
CA THR A 101 7.59 14.08 2.94
C THR A 101 6.85 13.97 1.61
N LEU A 102 6.96 12.83 0.92
CA LEU A 102 6.18 12.56 -0.31
C LEU A 102 4.65 12.52 -0.05
N ALA A 103 4.19 12.23 1.17
CA ALA A 103 2.77 12.33 1.54
C ALA A 103 2.25 13.79 1.59
N HIS A 104 3.15 14.76 1.65
CA HIS A 104 2.80 16.18 1.82
C HIS A 104 2.81 16.96 0.51
N GLN A 105 2.93 16.28 -0.64
CA GLN A 105 2.98 16.96 -1.92
C GLN A 105 1.68 17.74 -2.20
N PRO A 106 1.78 19.02 -2.61
CA PRO A 106 0.60 19.87 -2.81
C PRO A 106 -0.34 19.31 -3.87
N GLU A 107 0.17 18.60 -4.87
CA GLU A 107 -0.62 17.95 -5.91
C GLU A 107 -1.53 16.84 -5.33
N ILE A 108 -1.04 16.05 -4.38
CA ILE A 108 -1.86 15.04 -3.68
C ILE A 108 -2.84 15.72 -2.73
N LEU A 109 -2.37 16.67 -1.91
CA LEU A 109 -3.22 17.38 -0.95
C LEU A 109 -4.35 18.14 -1.62
N ALA A 110 -4.14 18.70 -2.81
CA ALA A 110 -5.19 19.34 -3.58
C ALA A 110 -6.32 18.37 -3.93
N VAL A 111 -5.98 17.15 -4.38
CA VAL A 111 -6.99 16.12 -4.70
C VAL A 111 -7.66 15.60 -3.42
N MET A 112 -6.89 15.35 -2.36
CA MET A 112 -7.45 14.87 -1.08
C MET A 112 -8.40 15.88 -0.44
N ARG A 113 -8.06 17.17 -0.46
CA ARG A 113 -8.93 18.25 0.02
C ARG A 113 -10.17 18.45 -0.85
N LEU A 114 -10.00 18.25 -2.16
CA LEU A 114 -11.12 18.20 -3.08
C LEU A 114 -12.02 17.01 -2.79
N LEU A 115 -11.53 15.82 -2.42
CA LEU A 115 -12.42 14.67 -2.20
C LEU A 115 -13.06 14.69 -0.79
N LEU A 116 -12.26 15.00 0.24
CA LEU A 116 -12.66 15.04 1.65
C LEU A 116 -13.18 16.45 1.99
N ASP A 117 -12.27 17.35 2.39
CA ASP A 117 -12.49 18.77 2.63
C ASP A 117 -11.14 19.49 2.84
N GLU A 118 -11.12 20.82 2.96
CA GLU A 118 -9.90 21.63 3.13
C GLU A 118 -9.00 21.23 4.32
N SER A 119 -9.56 20.56 5.33
CA SER A 119 -8.81 20.10 6.50
C SER A 119 -8.10 18.76 6.29
N ALA A 120 -8.27 18.13 5.12
CA ALA A 120 -7.64 16.84 4.84
C ALA A 120 -6.13 16.87 5.09
N PHE A 121 -5.65 15.88 5.84
CA PHE A 121 -4.25 15.74 6.23
C PHE A 121 -3.80 14.28 6.00
N PRO A 122 -2.51 14.06 5.68
CA PRO A 122 -1.96 12.71 5.66
C PRO A 122 -1.91 12.14 7.08
N HIS A 123 -2.01 10.84 7.24
CA HIS A 123 -1.59 10.18 8.47
C HIS A 123 -0.06 10.12 8.50
N PRO A 124 0.59 10.28 9.67
CA PRO A 124 2.03 10.14 9.75
C PRO A 124 2.46 8.68 9.53
N LEU A 125 1.60 7.70 9.84
CA LEU A 125 1.82 6.30 9.48
C LEU A 125 1.89 6.16 7.96
N SER A 126 3.11 5.97 7.46
CA SER A 126 3.43 5.75 6.06
C SER A 126 3.90 4.32 5.82
N ILE A 127 3.50 3.71 4.70
CA ILE A 127 3.91 2.35 4.34
C ILE A 127 4.73 2.38 3.06
N CYS A 128 5.94 1.83 3.10
CA CYS A 128 6.66 1.43 1.90
C CYS A 128 6.39 -0.06 1.60
N ARG A 129 6.30 -0.43 0.32
CA ARG A 129 6.20 -1.82 -0.15
C ARG A 129 7.47 -2.20 -0.87
N LEU A 130 8.18 -3.17 -0.30
CA LEU A 130 9.40 -3.75 -0.85
C LEU A 130 9.07 -5.13 -1.44
N MET A 131 8.49 -5.15 -2.64
CA MET A 131 7.92 -6.38 -3.20
C MET A 131 8.94 -7.13 -4.05
N PHE A 132 9.31 -8.33 -3.60
CA PHE A 132 10.21 -9.23 -4.33
C PHE A 132 9.51 -9.96 -5.50
N PRO A 133 10.26 -10.35 -6.55
CA PRO A 133 9.77 -11.29 -7.56
C PRO A 133 9.60 -12.70 -6.98
N ASN A 134 8.94 -13.60 -7.73
CA ASN A 134 8.86 -15.04 -7.44
C ASN A 134 8.25 -15.41 -6.08
N ASN A 135 7.35 -14.60 -5.54
CA ASN A 135 6.74 -14.84 -4.24
C ASN A 135 5.22 -14.58 -4.18
N PRO A 136 4.44 -15.20 -5.09
CA PRO A 136 3.01 -14.89 -5.26
C PRO A 136 2.15 -15.23 -4.02
N GLU A 137 2.58 -16.19 -3.19
CA GLU A 137 1.82 -16.62 -2.00
C GLU A 137 1.74 -15.55 -0.91
N THR A 138 2.62 -14.54 -0.96
CA THR A 138 2.66 -13.44 0.02
C THR A 138 2.20 -12.11 -0.56
N THR A 139 1.83 -12.08 -1.84
CA THR A 139 1.21 -10.93 -2.50
C THR A 139 0.02 -10.45 -1.67
N THR A 140 -0.13 -9.13 -1.52
CA THR A 140 -1.27 -8.55 -0.79
C THR A 140 -2.59 -9.03 -1.42
N PRO A 141 -3.41 -9.80 -0.69
CA PRO A 141 -4.61 -10.43 -1.24
C PRO A 141 -5.74 -9.40 -1.39
N PRO A 142 -6.89 -9.76 -1.97
CA PRO A 142 -8.09 -8.93 -1.93
C PRO A 142 -8.40 -8.49 -0.50
N HIS A 143 -8.46 -7.19 -0.26
CA HIS A 143 -8.78 -6.65 1.06
C HIS A 143 -9.35 -5.23 0.96
N GLN A 144 -9.80 -4.73 2.11
CA GLN A 144 -10.18 -3.34 2.35
C GLN A 144 -9.23 -2.77 3.41
N ASP A 145 -8.93 -1.48 3.33
CA ASP A 145 -8.00 -0.80 4.24
C ASP A 145 -8.63 -0.48 5.61
N PHE A 146 -9.96 -0.36 5.66
CA PHE A 146 -10.69 0.07 6.86
C PHE A 146 -10.38 -0.76 8.13
N PRO A 147 -10.32 -2.11 8.12
CA PRO A 147 -9.97 -2.89 9.30
C PRO A 147 -8.69 -2.43 10.00
N ASN A 148 -7.69 -1.97 9.22
CA ASN A 148 -6.40 -1.54 9.77
C ASN A 148 -6.33 -0.03 10.07
N ASN A 149 -7.30 0.77 9.59
CA ASN A 149 -7.30 2.24 9.66
C ASN A 149 -8.60 2.81 10.24
N GLN A 150 -9.20 2.11 11.20
CA GLN A 150 -10.53 2.38 11.76
C GLN A 150 -10.71 3.82 12.26
N GLY A 151 -11.97 4.20 12.44
CA GLY A 151 -12.41 5.51 12.93
C GLY A 151 -13.43 6.13 11.98
N THR A 152 -13.05 6.24 10.70
CA THR A 152 -13.94 6.66 9.63
C THR A 152 -13.73 5.80 8.38
N THR A 153 -14.81 5.58 7.63
CA THR A 153 -14.69 4.99 6.28
C THR A 153 -14.25 6.03 5.25
N GLU A 154 -14.44 7.33 5.55
CA GLU A 154 -13.94 8.47 4.76
C GLU A 154 -12.45 8.72 5.02
N LEU A 155 -11.68 7.64 4.91
CA LEU A 155 -10.23 7.61 4.87
C LEU A 155 -9.84 7.13 3.48
N TYR A 156 -9.04 7.92 2.78
CA TYR A 156 -8.63 7.62 1.42
C TYR A 156 -7.15 7.29 1.38
N ALA A 157 -6.83 6.16 0.76
CA ALA A 157 -5.47 5.72 0.54
C ALA A 157 -4.94 6.32 -0.77
N CYS A 158 -3.63 6.56 -0.80
CA CYS A 158 -2.88 7.05 -1.95
C CYS A 158 -1.72 6.08 -2.19
N TRP A 159 -1.75 5.37 -3.31
CA TRP A 159 -0.68 4.49 -3.75
C TRP A 159 0.12 5.13 -4.88
N ILE A 160 1.44 5.05 -4.80
CA ILE A 160 2.36 5.65 -5.77
C ILE A 160 3.43 4.63 -6.13
N PRO A 161 3.58 4.24 -7.41
CA PRO A 161 4.74 3.49 -7.85
C PRO A 161 5.96 4.41 -7.87
N LEU A 162 7.06 3.97 -7.24
CA LEU A 162 8.28 4.80 -7.20
C LEU A 162 9.08 4.72 -8.51
N SER A 163 8.82 3.71 -9.33
CA SER A 163 9.41 3.48 -10.65
C SER A 163 8.33 3.07 -11.65
N ASP A 164 8.65 2.97 -12.95
CA ASP A 164 7.69 2.42 -13.91
C ASP A 164 7.32 0.99 -13.53
N CYS A 165 6.01 0.74 -13.46
CA CYS A 165 5.42 -0.49 -12.96
C CYS A 165 4.54 -1.11 -14.06
N PRO A 166 5.16 -1.81 -15.03
CA PRO A 166 4.40 -2.59 -16.00
C PRO A 166 3.59 -3.67 -15.26
N ILE A 167 2.47 -4.12 -15.85
CA ILE A 167 1.53 -5.03 -15.19
C ILE A 167 2.21 -6.30 -14.62
N ARG A 168 3.24 -6.82 -15.29
CA ARG A 168 4.03 -7.98 -14.86
C ARG A 168 4.84 -7.76 -13.58
N LEU A 169 5.12 -6.51 -13.22
CA LEU A 169 5.82 -6.13 -11.98
C LEU A 169 4.87 -6.17 -10.77
N GLY A 170 3.59 -6.45 -11.02
CA GLY A 170 2.60 -6.71 -9.99
C GLY A 170 2.05 -5.43 -9.38
N GLY A 171 1.43 -4.54 -10.18
CA GLY A 171 0.79 -3.31 -9.70
C GLY A 171 -0.50 -3.58 -8.90
N LEU A 172 -1.22 -2.52 -8.52
CA LEU A 172 -2.52 -2.66 -7.86
C LEU A 172 -3.64 -2.98 -8.85
N ALA A 173 -4.61 -3.77 -8.40
CA ALA A 173 -5.86 -4.03 -9.07
C ALA A 173 -7.04 -3.69 -8.15
N PHE A 174 -8.12 -3.20 -8.75
CA PHE A 174 -9.31 -2.69 -8.08
C PHE A 174 -10.56 -3.38 -8.59
N MET A 175 -11.59 -3.57 -7.74
CA MET A 175 -12.92 -3.97 -8.20
C MET A 175 -13.87 -2.77 -8.17
N PRO A 176 -14.12 -2.08 -9.31
CA PRO A 176 -14.83 -0.80 -9.31
C PRO A 176 -16.19 -0.84 -8.60
N GLY A 177 -16.46 0.19 -7.80
CA GLY A 177 -17.71 0.35 -7.04
C GLY A 177 -17.86 -0.56 -5.82
N SER A 178 -16.87 -1.40 -5.51
CA SER A 178 -16.92 -2.35 -4.38
C SER A 178 -16.95 -1.68 -3.01
N HIS A 179 -16.52 -0.43 -2.88
CA HIS A 179 -16.62 0.35 -1.63
C HIS A 179 -18.06 0.54 -1.16
N LYS A 180 -19.04 0.46 -2.08
CA LYS A 180 -20.48 0.53 -1.78
C LYS A 180 -21.04 -0.75 -1.18
N ASN A 181 -20.28 -1.85 -1.16
CA ASN A 181 -20.72 -3.12 -0.58
C ASN A 181 -20.57 -3.19 0.95
N GLY A 182 -20.08 -2.12 1.58
CA GLY A 182 -19.79 -2.10 3.01
C GLY A 182 -18.51 -2.89 3.33
N LEU A 183 -18.27 -3.11 4.63
CA LEU A 183 -17.13 -3.90 5.08
C LEU A 183 -17.40 -5.40 4.86
N LEU A 184 -16.49 -6.08 4.18
CA LEU A 184 -16.59 -7.50 3.89
C LEU A 184 -16.01 -8.33 5.04
N PRO A 185 -16.58 -9.53 5.30
CA PRO A 185 -15.98 -10.50 6.22
C PRO A 185 -14.56 -10.89 5.79
N LEU A 186 -13.77 -11.37 6.75
CA LEU A 186 -12.39 -11.78 6.52
C LEU A 186 -12.23 -13.30 6.62
N GLU A 187 -11.33 -13.83 5.81
CA GLU A 187 -10.79 -15.18 5.92
C GLU A 187 -9.26 -15.14 5.96
N PHE A 188 -8.64 -16.26 6.36
CA PHE A 188 -7.19 -16.32 6.41
C PHE A 188 -6.55 -16.28 5.02
N SER A 189 -5.42 -15.60 4.91
CA SER A 189 -4.52 -15.65 3.76
C SER A 189 -3.07 -15.70 4.23
N LEU A 190 -2.15 -16.17 3.40
CA LEU A 190 -0.70 -16.10 3.67
C LEU A 190 -0.10 -14.72 3.33
N GLY A 191 -0.84 -13.88 2.61
CA GLY A 191 -0.40 -12.54 2.23
C GLY A 191 -0.38 -11.55 3.40
N ALA A 192 -0.06 -10.30 3.08
CA ALA A 192 0.05 -9.21 4.05
C ALA A 192 -1.14 -9.17 5.04
N GLY A 193 -0.85 -9.07 6.32
CA GLY A 193 -1.86 -9.06 7.39
C GLY A 193 -2.48 -10.42 7.74
N ASN A 194 -2.05 -11.52 7.08
CA ASN A 194 -2.56 -12.88 7.24
C ASN A 194 -4.08 -13.05 7.02
N ARG A 195 -4.68 -12.13 6.25
CA ARG A 195 -6.13 -12.01 6.06
C ARG A 195 -6.43 -11.56 4.65
N GLN A 196 -7.59 -11.96 4.14
CA GLN A 196 -8.19 -11.42 2.91
C GLN A 196 -9.69 -11.26 3.09
N ALA A 197 -10.32 -10.42 2.27
CA ALA A 197 -11.75 -10.28 2.22
C ALA A 197 -12.38 -11.53 1.58
N THR A 198 -13.39 -12.10 2.24
CA THR A 198 -14.25 -13.12 1.66
C THR A 198 -15.17 -12.44 0.64
N LEU A 199 -15.03 -12.81 -0.64
CA LEU A 199 -15.82 -12.20 -1.72
C LEU A 199 -17.20 -12.87 -1.85
N PRO A 200 -18.30 -12.13 -1.70
CA PRO A 200 -19.63 -12.63 -2.01
C PRO A 200 -19.75 -13.09 -3.47
N ASP A 201 -20.55 -14.13 -3.72
CA ASP A 201 -20.73 -14.70 -5.06
C ASP A 201 -21.24 -13.65 -6.07
N GLU A 202 -22.02 -12.66 -5.61
CA GLU A 202 -22.57 -11.58 -6.45
C GLU A 202 -21.50 -10.61 -6.99
N ILE A 203 -20.33 -10.55 -6.36
CA ILE A 203 -19.23 -9.66 -6.78
C ILE A 203 -18.00 -10.44 -7.27
N LYS A 204 -17.92 -11.74 -6.99
CA LYS A 204 -16.75 -12.59 -7.29
C LYS A 204 -16.41 -12.65 -8.79
N GLU A 205 -17.43 -12.56 -9.64
CA GLU A 205 -17.31 -12.56 -11.10
C GLU A 205 -17.15 -11.16 -11.71
N ARG A 206 -17.13 -10.09 -10.89
CA ARG A 206 -16.90 -8.74 -11.39
C ARG A 206 -15.46 -8.58 -11.88
N PRO A 207 -15.23 -7.84 -12.97
CA PRO A 207 -13.89 -7.61 -13.47
C PRO A 207 -13.09 -6.78 -12.47
N TRP A 208 -11.83 -7.17 -12.28
CA TRP A 208 -10.82 -6.32 -11.68
C TRP A 208 -10.27 -5.38 -12.76
N VAL A 209 -9.94 -4.15 -12.38
CA VAL A 209 -9.29 -3.18 -13.27
C VAL A 209 -7.87 -2.92 -12.81
N THR A 210 -6.94 -2.87 -13.78
CA THR A 210 -5.52 -2.59 -13.56
C THR A 210 -4.88 -2.14 -14.87
N GLY A 211 -3.60 -1.79 -14.86
CA GLY A 211 -2.86 -1.43 -16.06
C GLY A 211 -1.37 -1.33 -15.81
N ASP A 212 -0.67 -0.85 -16.83
CA ASP A 212 0.70 -0.37 -16.67
C ASP A 212 0.67 1.00 -15.99
N TYR A 213 1.49 1.14 -14.95
CA TYR A 213 1.68 2.41 -14.24
C TYR A 213 3.08 2.94 -14.49
N GLN A 214 3.25 4.25 -14.38
CA GLN A 214 4.51 4.94 -14.59
C GLN A 214 4.90 5.78 -13.38
N GLN A 215 6.19 6.09 -13.27
CA GLN A 215 6.65 7.05 -12.28
C GLN A 215 5.96 8.41 -12.54
N GLY A 216 5.32 8.95 -11.51
CA GLY A 216 4.48 10.16 -11.58
C GLY A 216 2.99 9.87 -11.39
N ASP A 217 2.58 8.62 -11.59
CA ASP A 217 1.18 8.22 -11.43
C ASP A 217 0.78 8.11 -9.96
N VAL A 218 -0.50 8.37 -9.69
CA VAL A 218 -1.09 8.28 -8.36
C VAL A 218 -2.44 7.56 -8.45
N LEU A 219 -2.63 6.57 -7.58
CA LEU A 219 -3.92 5.91 -7.36
C LEU A 219 -4.49 6.37 -6.03
N ILE A 220 -5.71 6.91 -6.01
CA ILE A 220 -6.42 7.32 -4.80
C ILE A 220 -7.67 6.45 -4.66
N PHE A 221 -7.91 5.87 -3.49
CA PHE A 221 -9.06 4.97 -3.31
C PHE A 221 -9.63 5.01 -1.90
N HIS A 222 -10.92 4.71 -1.80
CA HIS A 222 -11.67 4.69 -0.56
C HIS A 222 -11.23 3.54 0.37
N SER A 223 -11.29 3.70 1.70
CA SER A 223 -10.86 2.66 2.65
C SER A 223 -11.59 1.32 2.51
N LEU A 224 -12.86 1.37 2.08
CA LEU A 224 -13.69 0.20 1.75
C LEU A 224 -13.49 -0.31 0.31
N MET A 225 -12.60 0.29 -0.48
CA MET A 225 -12.36 -0.17 -1.84
C MET A 225 -11.68 -1.54 -1.83
N LEU A 226 -12.31 -2.53 -2.46
CA LEU A 226 -11.69 -3.84 -2.63
C LEU A 226 -10.54 -3.72 -3.63
N HIS A 227 -9.34 -3.97 -3.14
CA HIS A 227 -8.12 -3.89 -3.92
C HIS A 227 -7.17 -5.03 -3.56
N ARG A 228 -6.23 -5.32 -4.46
CA ARG A 228 -5.19 -6.33 -4.28
C ARG A 228 -3.92 -5.93 -5.00
N SER A 229 -2.81 -6.52 -4.60
CA SER A 229 -1.63 -6.56 -5.46
C SER A 229 -1.80 -7.67 -6.50
N LEU A 230 -1.32 -7.42 -7.72
CA LEU A 230 -1.02 -8.47 -8.68
C LEU A 230 0.30 -9.15 -8.30
N ASP A 231 0.49 -10.36 -8.79
CA ASP A 231 1.74 -11.10 -8.57
C ASP A 231 2.88 -10.44 -9.34
N ASN A 232 4.04 -10.34 -8.70
CA ASN A 232 5.27 -9.91 -9.38
C ASN A 232 5.84 -11.10 -10.17
N LEU A 233 5.48 -11.15 -11.45
CA LEU A 233 5.92 -12.15 -12.44
C LEU A 233 7.20 -11.70 -13.17
N SER A 234 7.91 -10.72 -12.62
CA SER A 234 9.17 -10.22 -13.14
C SER A 234 10.38 -10.83 -12.43
N GLU A 235 11.57 -10.32 -12.75
CA GLU A 235 12.82 -10.65 -12.06
C GLU A 235 13.34 -9.47 -11.21
N HIS A 236 12.55 -8.40 -11.10
CA HIS A 236 12.93 -7.16 -10.44
C HIS A 236 12.01 -6.88 -9.25
N MET A 237 12.49 -6.11 -8.28
CA MET A 237 11.65 -5.66 -7.18
C MET A 237 10.69 -4.55 -7.62
N ARG A 238 9.49 -4.53 -7.04
CA ARG A 238 8.57 -3.40 -7.15
C ARG A 238 8.64 -2.56 -5.88
N LEU A 239 8.95 -1.28 -6.05
CA LEU A 239 8.96 -0.30 -4.96
C LEU A 239 7.76 0.63 -5.13
N SER A 240 6.96 0.75 -4.08
CA SER A 240 5.81 1.65 -4.04
C SER A 240 5.57 2.14 -2.62
N VAL A 241 4.79 3.20 -2.48
CA VAL A 241 4.38 3.75 -1.18
C VAL A 241 2.87 3.86 -1.08
N ASP A 242 2.37 3.74 0.14
CA ASP A 242 0.96 3.87 0.50
C ASP A 242 0.81 4.89 1.64
N TYR A 243 0.09 5.97 1.39
CA TYR A 243 -0.26 7.00 2.38
C TYR A 243 -1.77 7.02 2.62
N ARG A 244 -2.21 7.45 3.80
CA ARG A 244 -3.65 7.56 4.15
C ARG A 244 -3.96 9.00 4.46
N TYR A 245 -5.17 9.45 4.11
CA TYR A 245 -5.63 10.80 4.36
C TYR A 245 -7.06 10.76 4.88
N GLN A 246 -7.37 11.68 5.78
CA GLN A 246 -8.74 11.92 6.23
C GLN A 246 -8.92 13.38 6.62
N SER A 247 -10.17 13.80 6.80
CA SER A 247 -10.51 15.08 7.43
C SER A 247 -10.14 15.09 8.92
N VAL A 248 -9.71 16.23 9.46
CA VAL A 248 -9.52 16.38 10.93
C VAL A 248 -10.85 16.31 11.68
N HIS A 249 -11.97 16.51 10.99
CA HIS A 249 -13.32 16.45 11.56
C HIS A 249 -13.85 15.01 11.72
N SER A 250 -13.16 14.04 11.13
CA SER A 250 -13.47 12.62 11.29
C SER A 250 -12.62 11.99 12.41
N PRO A 251 -13.17 11.08 13.21
CA PRO A 251 -12.39 10.39 14.22
C PRO A 251 -11.42 9.37 13.58
N LEU A 252 -10.28 9.14 14.23
CA LEU A 252 -9.30 8.11 13.87
C LEU A 252 -8.95 7.23 15.06
N THR A 253 -8.29 6.11 14.80
CA THR A 253 -7.68 5.30 15.87
C THR A 253 -6.23 5.72 16.09
N GLU A 254 -5.80 5.78 17.35
CA GLU A 254 -4.46 6.27 17.75
C GLU A 254 -3.32 5.51 17.04
N GLY A 255 -3.54 4.24 16.68
CA GLY A 255 -2.63 3.44 15.87
C GLY A 255 -2.15 4.14 14.60
N CYS A 256 -3.00 4.93 13.95
CA CYS A 256 -2.71 5.68 12.72
C CYS A 256 -1.68 6.81 12.92
N LEU A 257 -1.42 7.21 14.17
CA LEU A 257 -0.46 8.27 14.51
C LEU A 257 0.92 7.74 14.89
N HIS A 258 1.14 6.43 14.87
CA HIS A 258 2.42 5.80 15.20
C HIS A 258 3.15 5.31 13.94
N PRO A 259 4.48 5.16 13.99
CA PRO A 259 5.22 4.54 12.89
C PRO A 259 4.70 3.15 12.56
N HIS A 260 4.81 2.76 11.29
CA HIS A 260 4.35 1.45 10.85
C HIS A 260 5.05 0.32 11.65
N PHE A 261 4.27 -0.67 12.09
CA PHE A 261 4.68 -1.73 13.02
C PHE A 261 5.14 -1.29 14.42
N LYS A 262 5.15 0.01 14.74
CA LYS A 262 5.58 0.57 16.05
C LYS A 262 6.97 0.08 16.50
N ARG A 263 7.85 -0.22 15.55
CA ARG A 263 9.22 -0.70 15.82
C ARG A 263 10.19 0.43 16.18
N LEU A 264 9.85 1.65 15.77
CA LEU A 264 10.59 2.87 16.02
C LEU A 264 9.67 3.90 16.68
N SER A 265 10.27 4.78 17.46
CA SER A 265 9.66 6.06 17.88
C SER A 265 9.80 7.12 16.78
N TRP A 266 8.99 8.18 16.86
CA TRP A 266 9.12 9.33 15.97
C TRP A 266 10.44 10.07 16.16
N ASP A 267 10.96 10.15 17.39
CA ASP A 267 12.27 10.75 17.65
C ASP A 267 13.39 9.99 16.92
N GLU A 268 13.36 8.66 16.93
CA GLU A 268 14.32 7.84 16.18
C GLU A 268 14.22 8.01 14.66
N ILE A 269 13.01 8.24 14.14
CA ILE A 269 12.77 8.51 12.72
C ILE A 269 13.29 9.88 12.33
N TYR A 270 13.00 10.91 13.13
CA TYR A 270 13.33 12.30 12.83
C TYR A 270 14.76 12.72 13.15
N ASN A 271 15.50 11.90 13.90
CA ASN A 271 16.83 12.25 14.40
C ASN A 271 17.83 12.66 13.30
N SER A 272 17.68 12.15 12.07
CA SER A 272 18.55 12.44 10.93
C SER A 272 17.90 13.29 9.84
N TRP A 273 16.71 13.83 10.07
CA TRP A 273 16.04 14.69 9.09
C TRP A 273 16.67 16.08 9.07
N GLU A 274 16.77 16.65 7.88
CA GLU A 274 17.26 18.02 7.67
C GLU A 274 16.17 19.04 8.00
N SER A 275 14.93 18.79 7.56
CA SER A 275 13.80 19.66 7.83
C SER A 275 13.01 19.24 9.06
N LYS A 276 12.47 20.24 9.77
CA LYS A 276 11.48 20.08 10.85
C LYS A 276 10.03 20.32 10.40
N GLU A 277 9.82 20.76 9.15
CA GLU A 277 8.52 21.23 8.65
C GLU A 277 7.38 20.23 8.90
N PHE A 278 7.64 18.94 8.66
CA PHE A 278 6.65 17.88 8.80
C PHE A 278 6.91 16.97 10.01
N GLN A 279 7.77 17.37 10.95
CA GLN A 279 7.92 16.62 12.20
C GLN A 279 6.73 16.94 13.10
N TYR A 280 6.04 15.91 13.60
CA TYR A 280 4.95 16.05 14.58
C TYR A 280 3.78 16.96 14.15
N TYR A 281 3.62 17.27 12.86
CA TYR A 281 2.62 18.23 12.36
C TYR A 281 1.18 17.89 12.75
N TRP A 282 0.87 16.62 13.02
CA TRP A 282 -0.46 16.18 13.41
C TRP A 282 -0.80 16.53 14.87
N GLN A 283 0.20 16.78 15.73
CA GLN A 283 -0.02 17.09 17.15
C GLN A 283 -0.70 18.45 17.36
N GLN A 284 -0.59 19.35 16.39
CA GLN A 284 -1.26 20.65 16.44
C GLN A 284 -2.68 20.62 15.83
N LEU A 285 -3.10 19.48 15.26
CA LEU A 285 -4.41 19.34 14.64
C LEU A 285 -5.48 19.01 15.69
N PRO A 286 -6.73 19.48 15.52
CA PRO A 286 -7.82 19.23 16.46
C PRO A 286 -8.43 17.83 16.26
N LEU A 287 -7.62 16.79 16.46
CA LEU A 287 -8.00 15.40 16.18
C LEU A 287 -8.96 14.84 17.23
N SER A 288 -9.88 13.99 16.78
CA SER A 288 -10.76 13.20 17.64
C SER A 288 -10.50 11.70 17.46
N PHE A 289 -10.76 10.91 18.50
CA PHE A 289 -10.38 9.51 18.54
C PHE A 289 -11.59 8.59 18.67
N ALA A 290 -11.61 7.53 17.85
CA ALA A 290 -12.50 6.39 18.01
C ALA A 290 -11.78 5.26 18.76
N PRO A 291 -12.50 4.44 19.54
CA PRO A 291 -11.92 3.24 20.12
C PRO A 291 -11.55 2.24 19.02
N TRP A 292 -10.42 1.55 19.20
CA TRP A 292 -10.05 0.42 18.35
C TRP A 292 -10.94 -0.78 18.64
N SER A 293 -11.49 -1.41 17.61
CA SER A 293 -12.22 -2.67 17.69
C SER A 293 -11.42 -3.79 17.04
N THR A 294 -11.20 -4.88 17.79
CA THR A 294 -10.58 -6.10 17.24
C THR A 294 -11.55 -6.91 16.39
N GLU A 295 -12.86 -6.66 16.49
CA GLU A 295 -13.91 -7.42 15.79
C GLU A 295 -13.77 -7.31 14.26
N TYR A 296 -13.23 -6.20 13.76
CA TYR A 296 -12.96 -6.01 12.34
C TYR A 296 -11.81 -6.89 11.80
N HIS A 297 -11.11 -7.62 12.67
CA HIS A 297 -10.07 -8.59 12.31
C HIS A 297 -10.49 -10.05 12.55
N ASP A 298 -11.70 -10.28 13.05
CA ASP A 298 -12.17 -11.61 13.38
C ASP A 298 -12.26 -12.47 12.12
N ILE A 299 -11.68 -13.68 12.22
CA ILE A 299 -11.74 -14.71 11.20
C ILE A 299 -12.61 -15.82 11.77
N PRO A 300 -13.63 -16.34 11.06
CA PRO A 300 -14.45 -17.43 11.57
C PRO A 300 -13.60 -18.67 11.88
N GLU A 301 -13.88 -19.35 13.00
CA GLU A 301 -13.05 -20.44 13.54
C GLU A 301 -12.77 -21.58 12.54
N GLU A 302 -13.71 -21.83 11.64
CA GLU A 302 -13.60 -22.84 10.57
C GLU A 302 -12.43 -22.58 9.61
N HIS A 303 -12.04 -21.31 9.41
CA HIS A 303 -10.89 -20.94 8.57
C HIS A 303 -9.55 -21.06 9.32
N LEU A 304 -9.55 -21.09 10.65
CA LEU A 304 -8.32 -21.11 11.47
C LEU A 304 -7.54 -22.43 11.32
N ARG A 305 -8.23 -23.55 11.12
CA ARG A 305 -7.57 -24.86 10.93
C ARG A 305 -6.83 -24.94 9.59
N GLU A 306 -7.45 -24.44 8.53
CA GLU A 306 -6.83 -24.42 7.20
C GLU A 306 -5.68 -23.39 7.16
N ALA A 307 -5.82 -22.28 7.89
CA ALA A 307 -4.76 -21.30 8.08
C ALA A 307 -3.45 -21.88 8.61
N VAL A 308 -3.53 -22.62 9.72
CA VAL A 308 -2.37 -23.29 10.34
C VAL A 308 -1.72 -24.29 9.38
N LYS A 309 -2.53 -25.00 8.59
CA LYS A 309 -2.05 -25.97 7.61
C LYS A 309 -1.32 -25.29 6.44
N LEU A 310 -1.89 -24.23 5.88
CA LEU A 310 -1.27 -23.43 4.81
C LEU A 310 0.04 -22.80 5.28
N ALA A 311 0.07 -22.19 6.46
CA ALA A 311 1.26 -21.57 7.02
C ALA A 311 2.39 -22.60 7.26
N ARG A 312 2.05 -23.79 7.76
CA ARG A 312 3.02 -24.88 7.93
C ARG A 312 3.56 -25.39 6.58
N ALA A 313 2.69 -25.56 5.59
CA ALA A 313 3.10 -26.00 4.26
C ALA A 313 4.03 -24.99 3.59
N TYR A 314 3.74 -23.68 3.71
CA TYR A 314 4.58 -22.61 3.19
C TYR A 314 5.96 -22.59 3.83
N ARG A 315 6.04 -22.61 5.17
CA ARG A 315 7.32 -22.65 5.90
C ARG A 315 8.17 -23.84 5.48
N LYS A 316 7.56 -25.03 5.38
CA LYS A 316 8.25 -26.24 4.92
C LYS A 316 8.75 -26.11 3.48
N ARG A 317 8.02 -25.44 2.58
CA ARG A 317 8.51 -25.18 1.21
C ARG A 317 9.70 -24.22 1.20
N ARG A 318 9.65 -23.14 1.99
CA ARG A 318 10.77 -22.19 2.12
C ARG A 318 12.04 -22.84 2.68
N GLU A 319 11.90 -23.66 3.71
CA GLU A 319 13.03 -24.40 4.33
C GLU A 319 13.67 -25.41 3.36
N ASN A 320 12.90 -25.96 2.43
CA ASN A 320 13.37 -26.95 1.45
C ASN A 320 13.70 -26.34 0.08
N CYS A 321 13.59 -25.02 -0.09
CA CYS A 321 14.01 -24.36 -1.32
C CYS A 321 15.54 -24.27 -1.28
N PRO A 322 16.27 -24.94 -2.18
CA PRO A 322 17.72 -24.86 -2.18
C PRO A 322 18.13 -23.39 -2.37
N THR A 323 19.00 -22.91 -1.47
CA THR A 323 19.76 -21.69 -1.72
C THR A 323 20.71 -22.02 -2.87
N ASP A 324 20.27 -21.82 -4.11
CA ASP A 324 21.16 -21.89 -5.26
C ASP A 324 22.20 -20.76 -5.07
N ASN A 325 23.37 -21.16 -4.57
CA ASN A 325 24.56 -20.34 -4.36
C ASN A 325 25.23 -19.97 -5.69
#